data_AF-A0A3B9GJJ2-F1
#
_entry.id   AF-A0A3B9GJJ2-F1
#
_cell.length_a   1.000
_cell.length_b   1.000
_cell.length_c   1.000
_cell.angle_alpha   90.00
_cell.angle_beta   90.00
_cell.angle_gamma   90.00
#
_symmetry.space_group_name_H-M   'P 1'
#
loop_
_entity.id
_entity.type
_entity.pdbx_description
1 polymer ?
#
loop_
_entity_poly.entity_id
_entity_poly.type
_entity_poly.pdbx_seq_one_letter_code
_entity_poly.pdbx_strand_id
1 'polypeptide(L)'
;MSWLESDERPPFTWTRGAVWLLPDGRSVIVPGFHDDWIRKHQDTVPGCANVCDVVLKNGWLSVVSYGEGYVEIMIPSRKDKNAVALCSEQLRRNIELWRTALVMTMDEEGYIRLTPEDFLEEGAADTKIRGAFTLGRV
;
A
#
# COMPACT_ATOMS: atom_id res chain seq x y z
N MET A 1 3.35 -28.53 22.05
CA MET A 1 3.14 -28.14 20.64
C MET A 1 2.49 -26.77 20.61
N SER A 2 3.25 -25.75 20.22
CA SER A 2 2.75 -24.58 19.51
C SER A 2 3.98 -23.93 18.89
N TRP A 3 4.20 -24.19 17.61
CA TRP A 3 5.20 -23.50 16.83
C TRP A 3 4.68 -22.08 16.60
N LEU A 4 5.04 -21.15 17.48
CA LEU A 4 5.10 -19.74 17.08
C LEU A 4 6.35 -19.62 16.20
N GLU A 5 6.24 -20.10 14.96
CA GLU A 5 7.08 -19.56 13.90
C GLU A 5 6.85 -18.06 13.94
N SER A 6 7.87 -17.32 14.37
CA SER A 6 7.94 -15.90 14.15
C SER A 6 7.73 -15.71 12.65
N ASP A 7 6.55 -15.25 12.23
CA ASP A 7 6.23 -14.89 10.84
C ASP A 7 6.98 -13.58 10.48
N GLU A 8 8.27 -13.51 10.83
CA GLU A 8 9.18 -12.43 10.49
C GLU A 8 9.59 -12.63 9.04
N ARG A 9 8.70 -12.21 8.16
CA ARG A 9 9.01 -12.09 6.74
C ARG A 9 9.92 -10.88 6.53
N PRO A 10 10.86 -10.97 5.58
CA PRO A 10 11.63 -9.81 5.17
C PRO A 10 10.71 -8.64 4.79
N PRO A 11 11.12 -7.38 5.02
CA PRO A 11 10.39 -6.22 4.56
C PRO A 11 10.07 -6.32 3.06
N PHE A 12 8.89 -5.83 2.69
CA PHE A 12 8.35 -5.82 1.33
C PHE A 12 8.01 -7.19 0.73
N THR A 13 7.90 -8.23 1.57
CA THR A 13 7.42 -9.54 1.09
C THR A 13 6.00 -9.45 0.55
N TRP A 14 5.81 -9.83 -0.71
CA TRP A 14 4.49 -9.87 -1.33
C TRP A 14 3.58 -10.91 -0.68
N THR A 15 2.32 -10.54 -0.46
CA THR A 15 1.29 -11.46 0.02
C THR A 15 0.02 -11.21 -0.78
N ARG A 16 -0.67 -12.29 -1.17
CA ARG A 16 -1.98 -12.18 -1.83
C ARG A 16 -3.05 -11.82 -0.80
N GLY A 17 -4.05 -11.05 -1.21
CA GLY A 17 -5.11 -10.56 -0.33
C GLY A 17 -4.75 -9.27 0.38
N ALA A 18 -5.44 -8.99 1.48
CA ALA A 18 -5.30 -7.77 2.26
C ALA A 18 -4.10 -7.84 3.21
N VAL A 19 -3.32 -6.76 3.24
CA VAL A 19 -2.25 -6.53 4.23
C VAL A 19 -2.23 -5.07 4.66
N TRP A 20 -1.68 -4.81 5.84
CA TRP A 20 -1.19 -3.50 6.22
C TRP A 20 0.31 -3.43 5.98
N LEU A 21 0.77 -2.43 5.23
CA LEU A 21 2.20 -2.16 5.09
C LEU A 21 2.60 -1.07 6.10
N LEU A 22 3.52 -1.41 7.00
CA LEU A 22 4.02 -0.53 8.04
C LEU A 22 5.13 0.40 7.50
N PRO A 23 5.43 1.53 8.18
CA PRO A 23 6.45 2.48 7.74
C PRO A 23 7.86 1.92 7.53
N ASP A 24 8.19 0.79 8.16
CA ASP A 24 9.47 0.09 8.04
C ASP A 24 9.49 -0.98 6.93
N GLY A 25 8.42 -1.09 6.15
CA GLY A 25 8.27 -2.08 5.08
C GLY A 25 7.80 -3.46 5.54
N ARG A 26 7.59 -3.69 6.84
CA ARG A 26 6.97 -4.95 7.30
C ARG A 26 5.47 -4.96 6.98
N SER A 27 4.92 -6.16 6.83
CA SER A 27 3.51 -6.35 6.52
C SER A 27 2.79 -7.08 7.66
N VAL A 28 1.61 -6.59 8.05
CA VAL A 28 0.66 -7.34 8.87
C VAL A 28 -0.38 -7.94 7.95
N ILE A 29 -0.46 -9.27 7.94
CA ILE A 29 -1.38 -10.00 7.08
C ILE A 29 -2.79 -9.90 7.65
N VAL A 30 -3.76 -9.65 6.78
CA VAL A 30 -5.17 -9.55 7.16
C VAL A 30 -5.93 -10.75 6.60
N PRO A 31 -6.31 -11.72 7.45
CA PRO A 31 -7.25 -12.76 7.04
C PRO A 31 -8.64 -12.14 6.78
N GLY A 32 -9.05 -12.07 5.53
CA GLY A 32 -10.34 -11.49 5.13
C GLY A 32 -10.22 -9.99 4.82
N PHE A 33 -11.05 -9.17 5.48
CA PHE A 33 -11.17 -7.74 5.19
C PHE A 33 -10.53 -6.86 6.27
N HIS A 34 -9.99 -5.71 5.87
CA HIS A 34 -9.38 -4.74 6.79
C HIS A 34 -10.34 -4.30 7.90
N ASP A 35 -11.61 -4.04 7.60
CA ASP A 35 -12.59 -3.59 8.61
C ASP A 35 -12.85 -4.65 9.69
N ASP A 36 -12.91 -5.93 9.32
CA ASP A 36 -13.03 -7.03 10.27
C ASP A 36 -11.79 -7.15 11.15
N TRP A 37 -10.62 -6.97 10.56
CA TRP A 37 -9.36 -6.99 11.27
C TRP A 37 -9.26 -5.82 12.26
N ILE A 38 -9.58 -4.60 11.84
CA ILE A 38 -9.56 -3.40 12.68
C ILE A 38 -10.45 -3.58 13.92
N ARG A 39 -11.67 -4.11 13.74
CA ARG A 39 -12.60 -4.36 14.86
C ARG A 39 -12.03 -5.33 15.89
N LYS A 40 -11.23 -6.31 15.46
CA LYS A 40 -10.66 -7.35 16.31
C LYS A 40 -9.30 -6.99 16.93
N HIS A 41 -8.60 -5.99 16.40
CA HIS A 41 -7.23 -5.62 16.78
C HIS A 41 -7.12 -4.17 17.27
N GLN A 42 -8.07 -3.72 18.10
CA GLN A 42 -8.05 -2.38 18.70
C GLN A 42 -6.92 -2.17 19.70
N ASP A 43 -6.31 -3.25 20.20
CA ASP A 43 -5.05 -3.20 20.94
C ASP A 43 -3.88 -2.70 20.08
N THR A 44 -3.91 -3.01 18.79
CA THR A 44 -2.87 -2.62 17.81
C THR A 44 -3.18 -1.27 17.13
N VAL A 45 -4.45 -1.02 16.80
CA VAL A 45 -4.90 0.21 16.13
C VAL A 45 -5.99 0.93 16.95
N PRO A 46 -5.68 1.39 18.18
CA PRO A 46 -6.68 1.90 19.10
C PRO A 46 -7.42 3.12 18.56
N GLY A 47 -8.75 3.06 18.60
CA GLY A 47 -9.60 4.16 18.17
C GLY A 47 -9.70 4.34 16.64
N CYS A 48 -9.28 3.33 15.87
CA CYS A 48 -9.54 3.26 14.44
C CYS A 48 -10.84 2.51 14.18
N ALA A 49 -11.78 3.11 13.43
CA ALA A 49 -13.06 2.52 13.10
C ALA A 49 -13.08 1.91 11.68
N ASN A 50 -12.21 2.37 10.80
CA ASN A 50 -12.16 1.97 9.39
C ASN A 50 -10.75 2.11 8.82
N VAL A 51 -10.58 1.72 7.54
CA VAL A 51 -9.29 1.78 6.83
C VAL A 51 -8.67 3.18 6.85
N CYS A 52 -9.47 4.21 6.60
CA CYS A 52 -9.02 5.59 6.53
C CYS A 52 -8.41 6.05 7.87
N ASP A 53 -9.00 5.64 9.00
CA ASP A 53 -8.46 5.93 10.32
C ASP A 53 -7.05 5.37 10.49
N VAL A 54 -6.83 4.10 10.12
CA VAL A 54 -5.52 3.46 10.23
C VAL A 54 -4.50 4.18 9.34
N VAL A 55 -4.89 4.48 8.11
CA VAL A 55 -4.01 5.17 7.14
C VAL A 55 -3.62 6.56 7.66
N LEU A 56 -4.56 7.34 8.17
CA LEU A 56 -4.33 8.72 8.60
C LEU A 56 -3.69 8.83 9.99
N LYS A 57 -4.08 7.98 10.95
CA LYS A 57 -3.60 8.07 12.34
C LYS A 57 -2.28 7.33 12.54
N ASN A 58 -2.10 6.19 11.88
CA ASN A 58 -0.93 5.34 12.08
C ASN A 58 0.11 5.49 10.95
N GLY A 59 -0.27 6.08 9.81
CA GLY A 59 0.61 6.20 8.64
C GLY A 59 0.89 4.86 7.96
N TRP A 60 0.07 3.84 8.20
CA TRP A 60 0.19 2.54 7.55
C TRP A 60 -0.50 2.59 6.18
N LEU A 61 -0.02 1.82 5.21
CA LEU A 61 -0.68 1.73 3.90
C LEU A 61 -1.62 0.52 3.89
N SER A 62 -2.83 0.71 3.38
CA SER A 62 -3.69 -0.42 3.03
C SER A 62 -3.24 -0.97 1.69
N VAL A 63 -2.95 -2.26 1.60
CA VAL A 63 -2.60 -2.92 0.33
C VAL A 63 -3.51 -4.13 0.15
N VAL A 64 -4.15 -4.24 -1.00
CA VAL A 64 -4.97 -5.41 -1.37
C VAL A 64 -4.52 -5.91 -2.73
N SER A 65 -3.95 -7.11 -2.76
CA SER A 65 -3.51 -7.78 -3.97
C SER A 65 -4.55 -8.81 -4.41
N TYR A 66 -5.16 -8.58 -5.57
CA TYR A 66 -6.20 -9.42 -6.17
C TYR A 66 -5.60 -10.42 -7.17
N GLY A 67 -6.48 -11.20 -7.81
CA GLY A 67 -6.12 -12.05 -8.94
C GLY A 67 -5.57 -11.26 -10.13
N GLU A 68 -4.89 -11.96 -11.04
CA GLU A 68 -4.40 -11.40 -12.32
C GLU A 68 -3.42 -10.21 -12.19
N GLY A 69 -2.84 -10.00 -11.01
CA GLY A 69 -1.84 -8.96 -10.78
C GLY A 69 -2.44 -7.56 -10.60
N TYR A 70 -3.73 -7.47 -10.26
CA TYR A 70 -4.35 -6.21 -9.86
C TYR A 70 -4.08 -5.93 -8.37
N VAL A 71 -3.69 -4.70 -8.03
CA VAL A 71 -3.44 -4.28 -6.65
C VAL A 71 -4.04 -2.91 -6.37
N GLU A 72 -4.63 -2.74 -5.19
CA GLU A 72 -5.09 -1.46 -4.67
C GLU A 72 -4.24 -1.07 -3.48
N ILE A 73 -3.79 0.19 -3.45
CA ILE A 73 -3.01 0.75 -2.35
C ILE A 73 -3.64 2.06 -1.92
N MET A 74 -3.87 2.22 -0.61
CA MET A 74 -4.32 3.49 -0.02
C MET A 74 -3.20 4.11 0.80
N ILE A 75 -2.89 5.38 0.51
CA ILE A 75 -1.84 6.16 1.19
C ILE A 75 -2.43 7.43 1.83
N PRO A 76 -1.83 7.97 2.91
CA PRO A 76 -2.37 9.13 3.62
C PRO A 76 -2.40 10.40 2.78
N SER A 77 -1.39 10.64 1.95
CA SER A 77 -1.37 11.80 1.07
C SER A 77 -0.33 11.63 -0.04
N ARG A 78 -0.61 12.19 -1.23
CA ARG A 78 0.41 12.32 -2.29
C ARG A 78 1.53 13.31 -1.95
N LYS A 79 1.38 14.11 -0.89
CA LYS A 79 2.42 15.03 -0.37
C LYS A 79 3.29 14.40 0.70
N ASP A 80 2.86 13.27 1.28
CA ASP A 80 3.66 12.50 2.21
C ASP A 80 4.74 11.70 1.46
N LYS A 81 5.96 12.25 1.45
CA LYS A 81 7.09 11.65 0.74
C LYS A 81 7.43 10.26 1.25
N ASN A 82 7.22 9.97 2.53
CA ASN A 82 7.54 8.67 3.11
C ASN A 82 6.51 7.63 2.66
N ALA A 83 5.23 7.98 2.68
CA ALA A 83 4.17 7.10 2.19
C ALA A 83 4.30 6.82 0.69
N VAL A 84 4.62 7.84 -0.11
CA VAL A 84 4.89 7.69 -1.54
C VAL A 84 6.08 6.75 -1.77
N ALA A 85 7.21 6.99 -1.10
CA ALA A 85 8.39 6.16 -1.26
C ALA A 85 8.13 4.72 -0.83
N LEU A 86 7.41 4.51 0.27
CA LEU A 86 7.02 3.19 0.77
C LEU A 86 6.12 2.45 -0.23
N CYS A 87 5.13 3.13 -0.79
CA CYS A 87 4.24 2.60 -1.83
C CYS A 87 5.04 2.19 -3.08
N SER A 88 5.88 3.10 -3.59
CA SER A 88 6.72 2.83 -4.74
C SER A 88 7.68 1.68 -4.51
N GLU A 89 8.32 1.61 -3.34
CA GLU A 89 9.26 0.54 -3.02
C GLU A 89 8.57 -0.83 -2.94
N GLN A 90 7.39 -0.89 -2.32
CA GLN A 90 6.57 -2.11 -2.28
C GLN A 90 6.24 -2.61 -3.69
N LEU A 91 5.84 -1.72 -4.58
CA LEU A 91 5.52 -2.07 -5.97
C LEU A 91 6.77 -2.45 -6.76
N ARG A 92 7.87 -1.70 -6.62
CA ARG A 92 9.14 -1.92 -7.31
C ARG A 92 9.76 -3.28 -6.98
N ARG A 93 9.82 -3.64 -5.70
CA ARG A 93 10.40 -4.93 -5.27
C ARG A 93 9.59 -6.14 -5.75
N ASN A 94 8.31 -5.93 -6.05
CA ASN A 94 7.38 -6.98 -6.42
C ASN A 94 6.90 -6.82 -7.87
N ILE A 95 7.68 -6.13 -8.71
CA ILE A 95 7.28 -5.70 -10.07
C ILE A 95 6.77 -6.83 -10.96
N GLU A 96 7.29 -8.04 -10.79
CA GLU A 96 6.91 -9.21 -11.59
C GLU A 96 5.54 -9.77 -11.18
N LEU A 97 5.07 -9.47 -9.97
CA LEU A 97 3.90 -10.08 -9.32
C LEU A 97 2.59 -9.31 -9.54
N TRP A 98 2.68 -8.11 -10.12
CA TRP A 98 1.51 -7.28 -10.44
C TRP A 98 1.59 -6.72 -11.87
N ARG A 99 0.48 -6.16 -12.34
CA ARG A 99 0.28 -5.64 -13.70
C ARG A 99 -0.41 -4.28 -13.72
N THR A 100 -1.34 -4.04 -12.81
CA THR A 100 -1.97 -2.74 -12.62
C THR A 100 -2.09 -2.46 -11.13
N ALA A 101 -1.60 -1.30 -10.70
CA ALA A 101 -1.80 -0.81 -9.35
C ALA A 101 -2.68 0.44 -9.38
N LEU A 102 -3.70 0.50 -8.52
CA LEU A 102 -4.44 1.73 -8.25
C LEU A 102 -4.00 2.29 -6.89
N VAL A 103 -3.42 3.48 -6.92
CA VAL A 103 -3.04 4.20 -5.71
C VAL A 103 -4.10 5.25 -5.42
N MET A 104 -4.77 5.09 -4.28
CA MET A 104 -5.73 6.03 -3.73
C MET A 104 -5.05 6.87 -2.65
N THR A 105 -5.33 8.16 -2.63
CA THR A 105 -4.74 9.11 -1.69
C THR A 105 -5.85 9.71 -0.83
N MET A 106 -5.67 9.81 0.48
CA MET A 106 -6.72 10.35 1.35
C MET A 106 -6.91 11.87 1.22
N ASP A 107 -6.01 12.59 0.55
CA ASP A 107 -6.07 14.04 0.37
C ASP A 107 -6.71 14.50 -0.94
N GLU A 108 -7.02 13.59 -1.88
CA GLU A 108 -7.63 13.92 -3.18
C GLU A 108 -8.57 12.79 -3.65
N GLU A 109 -9.62 13.16 -4.40
CA GLU A 109 -10.52 12.18 -5.02
C GLU A 109 -9.89 11.52 -6.25
N GLY A 110 -10.20 10.24 -6.47
CA GLY A 110 -9.76 9.46 -7.63
C GLY A 110 -8.64 8.48 -7.33
N TYR A 111 -8.03 7.95 -8.39
CA TYR A 111 -6.95 6.98 -8.31
C TYR A 111 -5.83 7.32 -9.28
N ILE A 112 -4.59 7.12 -8.86
CA ILE A 112 -3.43 7.10 -9.73
C ILE A 112 -3.22 5.66 -10.19
N ARG A 113 -3.34 5.44 -11.51
CA ARG A 113 -3.02 4.14 -12.10
C ARG A 113 -1.53 4.03 -12.38
N LEU A 114 -0.90 2.99 -11.85
CA LEU A 114 0.48 2.61 -12.16
C LEU A 114 0.54 1.29 -12.92
N THR A 115 1.51 1.17 -13.82
CA THR A 115 1.91 -0.05 -14.51
C THR A 115 3.40 -0.30 -14.26
N PRO A 116 3.93 -1.51 -14.54
CA PRO A 116 5.36 -1.77 -14.42
C PRO A 116 6.25 -0.81 -15.23
N GLU A 117 5.72 -0.24 -16.32
CA GLU A 117 6.43 0.73 -17.16
C GLU A 117 6.74 2.04 -16.42
N ASP A 118 5.90 2.44 -15.45
CA ASP A 118 6.12 3.62 -14.61
C ASP A 118 7.35 3.49 -13.68
N PHE A 119 7.97 2.30 -13.64
CA PHE A 119 9.17 2.00 -12.85
C PHE A 119 10.43 1.81 -13.70
N LEU A 120 10.36 1.99 -15.02
CA LEU A 120 11.52 1.90 -15.91
C LEU A 120 12.51 3.06 -15.70
N GLU A 121 11.99 4.23 -15.34
CA GLU A 121 12.77 5.42 -15.02
C GLU A 121 12.79 5.66 -13.50
N GLU A 122 13.97 5.93 -12.96
CA GLU A 122 14.14 6.20 -11.53
C GLU A 122 13.29 7.42 -11.10
N GLY A 123 12.45 7.23 -10.09
CA GLY A 123 11.59 8.29 -9.55
C GLY A 123 10.35 8.64 -10.38
N ALA A 124 10.12 7.99 -11.54
CA ALA A 124 8.94 8.27 -12.37
C ALA A 124 7.62 7.91 -11.66
N ALA A 125 7.54 6.72 -11.05
CA ALA A 125 6.39 6.30 -10.23
C ALA A 125 6.10 7.29 -9.09
N ASP A 126 7.11 7.68 -8.31
CA ASP A 126 6.98 8.65 -7.22
C ASP A 126 6.44 9.99 -7.74
N THR A 127 6.98 10.47 -8.87
CA THR A 127 6.57 11.72 -9.51
C THR A 127 5.12 11.65 -10.01
N LYS A 128 4.71 10.48 -10.53
CA LYS A 128 3.34 10.21 -10.98
C LYS A 128 2.35 10.12 -9.82
N ILE A 129 2.67 9.44 -8.72
CA ILE A 129 1.84 9.40 -7.49
C ILE A 129 1.71 10.81 -6.91
N ARG A 130 2.82 11.56 -6.86
CA ARG A 130 2.82 12.97 -6.44
C ARG A 130 2.12 13.89 -7.43
N GLY A 131 1.65 13.34 -8.56
CA GLY A 131 1.02 13.99 -9.71
C GLY A 131 1.72 15.25 -10.16
N ALA A 132 3.06 15.19 -10.20
CA ALA A 132 3.89 16.21 -10.83
C ALA A 132 3.93 16.08 -12.38
N PHE A 133 2.98 15.32 -12.95
CA PHE A 133 2.73 15.27 -14.39
C PHE A 133 1.29 15.72 -14.69
N THR A 134 1.16 16.95 -15.18
CA THR A 134 0.05 17.36 -16.06
C THR A 134 0.59 18.35 -17.08
N LEU A 135 0.88 17.85 -18.28
CA LEU A 135 0.47 18.44 -19.56
C LEU A 135 0.86 17.41 -20.64
N GLY A 136 0.02 16.39 -20.81
CA GLY A 136 -0.02 15.66 -22.06
C GLY A 136 -0.39 16.66 -23.16
N ARG A 137 0.53 16.85 -24.11
CA ARG A 137 0.25 17.54 -25.37
C ARG A 137 -0.86 16.79 -26.09
N VAL A 138 -1.87 17.55 -26.53
CA VAL A 138 -2.78 17.16 -27.61
C VAL A 138 -1.99 17.09 -28.92
#